data_AF-A0A645H6P3-F1
#
_entry.id   AF-A0A645H6P3-F1
#
_cell.length_a   1.000
_cell.length_b   1.000
_cell.length_c   1.000
_cell.angle_alpha   90.00
_cell.angle_beta   90.00
_cell.angle_gamma   90.00
#
_symmetry.space_group_name_H-M   'P 1'
#
loop_
_entity.id
_entity.type
_entity.pdbx_description
1 polymer ?
#
loop_
_entity_poly.entity_id
_entity_poly.type
_entity_poly.pdbx_seq_one_letter_code
_entity_poly.pdbx_strand_id
1 'polypeptide(L)'
;MSYISSIFDRTHIQQISEFLLNGVGRCEIDGRSYQERLKEAEQDALKVIKRKYPELSDYDEITQKLFMYIGVVESVYTEIGLRCGMTLGAQMLSEMSRE
;
A
#
# COMPACT_ATOMS: atom_id res chain seq x y z
N MET A 1 -13.09 28.91 9.82
CA MET A 1 -13.16 27.45 9.67
C MET A 1 -11.73 26.92 9.76
N SER A 2 -11.17 26.96 10.96
CA SER A 2 -11.05 25.85 11.93
C SER A 2 -10.03 24.81 11.48
N TYR A 3 -8.87 24.82 12.13
CA TYR A 3 -7.79 23.83 12.04
C TYR A 3 -8.30 22.38 12.00
N ILE A 4 -9.43 22.11 12.66
CA ILE A 4 -10.11 20.81 12.69
C ILE A 4 -10.56 20.35 11.29
N SER A 5 -11.13 21.24 10.46
CA SER A 5 -11.53 20.88 9.09
C SER A 5 -10.34 20.45 8.23
N SER A 6 -9.19 21.14 8.39
CA SER A 6 -7.96 20.76 7.67
C SER A 6 -7.34 19.44 8.14
N ILE A 7 -7.65 18.98 9.36
CA ILE A 7 -7.24 17.65 9.85
C ILE A 7 -8.06 16.58 9.13
N PHE A 8 -9.37 16.79 8.99
CA PHE A 8 -10.23 15.86 8.25
C PHE A 8 -9.91 15.85 6.75
N ASP A 9 -9.50 16.96 6.15
CA ASP A 9 -9.03 16.96 4.76
C ASP A 9 -7.75 16.11 4.57
N ARG A 10 -6.91 16.00 5.61
CA ARG A 10 -5.73 15.10 5.67
C ARG A 10 -6.06 13.66 6.01
N THR A 11 -7.32 13.32 6.32
CA THR A 11 -7.72 11.94 6.66
C THR A 11 -7.86 11.03 5.45
N HIS A 12 -7.56 11.50 4.24
CA HIS A 12 -7.55 10.61 3.09
C HIS A 12 -6.53 9.49 3.30
N ILE A 13 -6.96 8.23 3.15
CA ILE A 13 -6.15 7.06 3.52
C ILE A 13 -4.79 7.01 2.81
N GLN A 14 -4.72 7.52 1.57
CA GLN A 14 -3.45 7.62 0.84
C GLN A 14 -2.48 8.63 1.48
N GLN A 15 -2.98 9.74 2.04
CA GLN A 15 -2.15 10.74 2.72
C GLN A 15 -1.70 10.23 4.08
N ILE A 16 -2.58 9.55 4.82
CA ILE A 16 -2.22 8.87 6.07
C ILE A 16 -1.14 7.82 5.79
N SER A 17 -1.35 6.96 4.78
CA SER A 17 -0.40 5.92 4.40
C SER A 17 0.96 6.50 4.01
N GLU A 18 0.99 7.54 3.18
CA GLU A 18 2.23 8.21 2.77
C GLU A 18 2.97 8.81 3.97
N PHE A 19 2.26 9.48 4.87
CA PHE A 19 2.85 10.06 6.07
C PHE A 19 3.44 8.99 6.99
N LEU A 20 2.74 7.87 7.18
CA LEU A 20 3.24 6.76 8.00
C LEU A 20 4.45 6.06 7.38
N LEU A 21 4.49 5.93 6.05
CA LEU A 21 5.59 5.24 5.35
C LEU A 21 6.82 6.13 5.17
N ASN A 22 6.63 7.40 4.83
CA ASN A 22 7.70 8.29 4.36
C ASN A 22 7.87 9.55 5.23
N GLY A 23 7.07 9.73 6.27
CA GLY A 23 7.11 10.91 7.15
C GLY A 23 6.63 12.20 6.49
N VAL A 24 6.14 12.12 5.25
CA VAL A 24 5.70 13.26 4.43
C VAL A 24 4.23 13.10 4.06
N GLY A 25 3.48 14.20 4.12
CA GLY A 25 2.10 14.19 3.62
C GLY A 25 2.11 14.11 2.10
N ARG A 26 1.31 13.22 1.52
CA ARG A 26 1.10 13.18 0.08
C ARG A 26 0.44 14.48 -0.38
N CYS A 27 1.11 15.22 -1.27
CA CYS A 27 0.55 16.46 -1.84
C CYS A 27 -0.61 16.18 -2.81
N GLU A 28 -0.58 15.04 -3.51
CA GLU A 28 -1.56 14.67 -4.51
C GLU A 28 -2.17 13.29 -4.23
N ILE A 29 -3.49 13.19 -4.29
CA ILE A 29 -4.22 11.93 -4.18
C ILE A 29 -4.22 11.27 -5.56
N ASP A 30 -3.82 10.01 -5.62
CA ASP A 30 -3.90 9.23 -6.84
C ASP A 30 -5.36 8.79 -7.05
N GLY A 31 -5.99 9.34 -8.09
CA GLY A 31 -7.38 9.05 -8.43
C GLY A 31 -7.60 7.70 -9.10
N ARG A 32 -6.53 7.00 -9.50
CA ARG A 32 -6.63 5.66 -10.09
C ARG A 32 -7.06 4.65 -9.03
N SER A 33 -7.79 3.63 -9.47
CA SER A 33 -8.17 2.49 -8.64
C SER A 33 -6.94 1.72 -8.14
N TYR A 34 -7.10 0.96 -7.06
CA TYR A 34 -6.03 0.09 -6.56
C TYR A 34 -5.52 -0.88 -7.64
N GLN A 35 -6.43 -1.44 -8.45
CA GLN A 35 -6.07 -2.38 -9.51
C GLN A 35 -5.25 -1.71 -10.63
N GLU A 36 -5.62 -0.49 -11.04
CA GLU A 36 -4.86 0.26 -12.05
C GLU A 36 -3.45 0.58 -11.54
N ARG A 37 -3.33 1.07 -10.30
CA ARG A 37 -2.04 1.38 -9.68
C ARG A 37 -1.12 0.16 -9.61
N LEU A 38 -1.66 -0.99 -9.20
CA LEU A 38 -0.91 -2.25 -9.13
C LEU A 38 -0.49 -2.73 -10.53
N LYS A 39 -1.42 -2.73 -11.49
CA LYS A 39 -1.17 -3.20 -12.85
C LYS A 39 -0.13 -2.35 -13.57
N GLU A 40 -0.18 -1.04 -13.43
CA GLU A 40 0.82 -0.15 -14.05
C GLU A 40 2.22 -0.37 -13.46
N ALA A 41 2.32 -0.47 -12.13
CA ALA A 41 3.59 -0.76 -11.46
C ALA A 41 4.18 -2.13 -11.88
N GLU A 42 3.33 -3.15 -11.96
CA GLU A 42 3.72 -4.48 -12.45
C GLU A 42 4.23 -4.40 -13.90
N GLN A 43 3.47 -3.78 -14.79
CA GLN A 43 3.84 -3.66 -16.20
C GLN A 43 5.18 -2.95 -16.39
N ASP A 44 5.44 -1.88 -15.63
CA ASP A 44 6.69 -1.15 -15.72
C ASP A 44 7.89 -1.98 -15.23
N ALA A 45 7.72 -2.75 -14.15
CA ALA A 45 8.73 -3.71 -13.70
C ALA A 45 9.00 -4.79 -14.76
N LEU A 46 7.94 -5.44 -15.29
CA LEU A 46 8.06 -6.51 -16.27
C LEU A 46 8.68 -6.04 -17.59
N LYS A 47 8.38 -4.82 -18.06
CA LYS A 47 9.02 -4.21 -19.24
C LYS A 47 10.53 -4.12 -19.07
N VAL A 48 11.01 -3.69 -17.90
CA VAL A 48 12.44 -3.56 -17.62
C VAL A 48 13.11 -4.92 -17.57
N ILE A 49 12.48 -5.92 -16.93
CA ILE A 49 13.00 -7.28 -16.83
C ILE A 49 13.09 -7.90 -18.23
N LYS A 50 12.01 -7.83 -19.03
CA LYS A 50 11.98 -8.36 -20.40
C LYS A 50 13.04 -7.74 -21.31
N ARG A 51 13.34 -6.46 -21.13
CA ARG A 51 14.40 -5.78 -21.90
C ARG A 51 15.80 -6.27 -21.53
N LYS A 52 16.04 -6.63 -20.26
CA LYS A 52 17.34 -7.12 -19.77
C LYS A 52 17.55 -8.61 -20.01
N TYR A 53 16.47 -9.39 -19.95
CA TYR A 53 16.44 -10.84 -20.09
C TYR A 53 15.44 -11.19 -21.20
N PRO A 54 15.83 -11.10 -22.47
CA PRO A 54 14.95 -11.41 -23.59
C PRO A 54 14.72 -12.92 -23.76
N GLU A 55 15.67 -13.74 -23.27
CA GLU A 55 15.53 -15.19 -23.23
C GLU A 55 14.41 -15.60 -22.27
N LEU A 56 13.51 -16.46 -22.76
CA LEU A 56 12.29 -16.82 -22.05
C LEU A 56 12.59 -17.51 -20.71
N SER A 57 13.61 -18.35 -20.65
CA SER A 57 14.00 -19.07 -19.42
C SER A 57 14.42 -18.10 -18.30
N ASP A 58 15.25 -17.12 -18.64
CA ASP A 58 15.80 -16.17 -17.66
C ASP A 58 14.73 -15.17 -17.23
N TYR A 59 13.88 -14.76 -18.16
CA TYR A 59 12.71 -13.94 -17.87
C TYR A 59 11.74 -14.64 -16.91
N ASP A 60 11.37 -15.89 -17.20
CA ASP A 60 10.43 -16.66 -16.40
C ASP A 60 11.00 -16.95 -14.99
N GLU A 61 12.28 -17.33 -14.89
CA GLU A 61 12.92 -17.57 -13.59
C GLU A 61 12.92 -16.30 -12.72
N ILE A 62 13.30 -15.16 -13.29
CA ILE A 62 13.39 -13.90 -12.54
C ILE A 62 12.01 -13.39 -12.12
N THR A 63 11.04 -13.43 -13.03
CA THR A 63 9.67 -12.99 -12.72
C THR A 63 9.01 -13.91 -11.70
N GLN A 64 9.24 -15.22 -11.77
CA GLN A 64 8.74 -16.15 -10.77
C GLN A 64 9.30 -15.83 -9.37
N LYS A 65 10.62 -15.63 -9.24
CA LYS A 65 11.23 -15.25 -7.94
C LYS A 65 10.71 -13.92 -7.42
N LEU A 66 10.52 -12.94 -8.32
CA LEU A 66 9.97 -11.64 -7.98
C LEU A 66 8.53 -11.76 -7.43
N PHE A 67 7.67 -12.51 -8.12
CA PHE A 67 6.28 -12.70 -7.67
C PHE A 67 6.21 -13.50 -6.37
N MET A 68 7.07 -14.49 -6.16
CA MET A 68 7.16 -15.17 -4.86
C MET A 68 7.54 -14.20 -3.74
N TYR A 69 8.53 -13.34 -3.96
CA TYR A 69 8.92 -12.32 -2.99
C TYR A 69 7.78 -11.34 -2.69
N ILE A 70 7.13 -10.80 -3.73
CA ILE A 70 5.99 -9.89 -3.58
C ILE A 70 4.86 -10.56 -2.80
N GLY A 71 4.53 -11.82 -3.10
CA GLY A 71 3.50 -12.57 -2.37
C GLY A 71 3.81 -12.75 -0.89
N VAL A 72 5.10 -12.97 -0.53
CA VAL A 72 5.52 -13.01 0.88
C VAL A 72 5.35 -11.64 1.54
N VAL A 73 5.76 -10.56 0.87
CA VAL A 73 5.59 -9.18 1.36
C VAL A 73 4.12 -8.87 1.61
N GLU A 74 3.26 -9.13 0.62
CA GLU A 74 1.81 -8.93 0.71
C GLU A 74 1.19 -9.71 1.88
N SER A 75 1.58 -10.98 2.04
CA SER A 75 1.08 -11.83 3.13
C SER A 75 1.45 -11.25 4.50
N VAL A 76 2.71 -10.86 4.71
CA VAL A 76 3.21 -10.36 6.00
C VAL A 76 2.53 -9.04 6.35
N TYR A 77 2.49 -8.08 5.43
CA TYR A 77 1.91 -6.77 5.72
C TYR A 77 0.38 -6.82 5.87
N THR A 78 -0.30 -7.72 5.16
CA THR A 78 -1.74 -7.96 5.36
C THR A 78 -2.02 -8.48 6.76
N GLU A 79 -1.23 -9.45 7.23
CA GLU A 79 -1.38 -9.99 8.59
C GLU A 79 -1.17 -8.90 9.66
N ILE A 80 -0.10 -8.12 9.54
CA ILE A 80 0.19 -7.00 10.47
C ILE A 80 -0.96 -5.98 10.44
N GLY A 81 -1.39 -5.56 9.25
CA GLY A 81 -2.46 -4.58 9.07
C GLY A 81 -3.77 -5.03 9.71
N LEU A 82 -4.16 -6.30 9.54
CA LEU A 82 -5.36 -6.85 10.17
C LEU A 82 -5.26 -6.86 11.69
N ARG A 83 -4.13 -7.33 12.25
CA ARG A 83 -3.91 -7.35 13.71
C ARG A 83 -3.96 -5.95 14.31
N CYS A 84 -3.26 -4.99 13.71
CA CYS A 84 -3.27 -3.60 14.14
C CYS A 84 -4.67 -2.97 14.03
N GLY A 85 -5.34 -3.16 12.90
CA GLY A 85 -6.68 -2.63 12.66
C GLY A 85 -7.72 -3.15 13.65
N MET A 86 -7.72 -4.46 13.93
CA MET A 86 -8.61 -5.05 14.94
C MET A 86 -8.31 -4.52 16.35
N THR A 87 -7.03 -4.37 16.70
CA THR A 87 -6.62 -3.87 18.02
C THR A 87 -7.08 -2.42 18.22
N LEU A 88 -6.87 -1.56 17.23
CA LEU A 88 -7.33 -0.17 17.26
C LEU A 88 -8.86 -0.08 17.31
N GLY A 89 -9.56 -0.88 16.50
CA GLY A 89 -11.03 -0.93 16.52
C GLY A 89 -11.58 -1.33 17.89
N ALA A 90 -10.99 -2.32 18.54
CA ALA A 90 -11.37 -2.72 19.90
C ALA A 90 -11.13 -1.61 20.93
N GLN A 91 -10.00 -0.90 20.83
CA GLN A 91 -9.70 0.25 21.70
C GLN A 91 -10.73 1.36 21.54
N MET A 92 -11.05 1.76 20.30
CA MET A 92 -12.04 2.80 20.03
C MET A 92 -13.43 2.42 20.58
N LEU A 93 -13.87 1.17 20.39
CA LEU A 93 -15.15 0.71 20.96
C LEU A 93 -15.16 0.71 22.49
N SER A 94 -14.03 0.39 23.12
CA SER A 94 -13.89 0.42 24.58
C SER A 94 -13.88 1.84 25.16
N GLU A 95 -13.39 2.81 24.39
CA GLU A 95 -13.41 4.24 24.76
C GLU A 95 -14.82 4.81 24.62
N MET A 96 -15.51 4.51 23.52
CA MET A 96 -16.89 4.94 23.28
C MET A 96 -17.90 4.37 24.28
N SER A 97 -17.62 3.24 24.92
CA SER A 97 -18.48 2.62 25.95
C SER A 97 -18.17 3.10 27.37
N ARG A 98 -17.12 3.91 27.54
CA ARG A 98 -16.75 4.56 28.80
C ARG A 98 -17.30 5.99 28.94
N GLU A 99 -17.71 6.60 27.84
CA GLU A 99 -18.50 7.85 27.82
C GLU A 99 -19.99 7.57 28.06
#